data_AF-A0AAV4F3T9-F1
#
_entry.id   AF-A0AAV4F3T9-F1
#
_cell.length_a   1.000
_cell.length_b   1.000
_cell.length_c   1.000
_cell.angle_alpha   90.00
_cell.angle_beta   90.00
_cell.angle_gamma   90.00
#
_symmetry.space_group_name_H-M   'P 1'
#
loop_
_entity.id
_entity.type
_entity.pdbx_description
1 polymer ?
#
loop_
_entity_poly.entity_id
_entity_poly.type
_entity_poly.pdbx_seq_one_letter_code
_entity_poly.pdbx_strand_id
1 'polypeptide(L)'
;MSNTAFRGFGGVQGTFIAEAILENVADFLNTEPYKVRELNFFHKDDLAHFGMNAGGDSVRRCWQMCLDRSDYFHRRTLVEEYNRANRWKKKGLAITPARFGISFLQSYMNQGGALVHIYRDGSVLISHGGSEMGQGLHTKVIQVMSMKDFYQPY
;
A
#
# COMPACT_ATOMS: atom_id res chain seq x y z
N MET A 1 4.54 27.21 -14.34
CA MET A 1 5.17 26.27 -13.38
C MET A 1 4.94 24.86 -13.87
N SER A 2 5.95 23.98 -13.79
CA SER A 2 5.82 22.56 -14.17
C SER A 2 5.86 21.69 -12.91
N ASN A 3 4.87 20.82 -12.73
CA ASN A 3 4.81 19.87 -11.62
C ASN A 3 5.71 18.65 -11.90
N THR A 4 6.12 17.94 -10.85
CA THR A 4 6.98 16.74 -10.95
C THR A 4 6.51 15.64 -10.00
N ALA A 5 7.30 14.57 -9.90
CA ALA A 5 7.06 13.42 -9.03
C ALA A 5 6.81 13.84 -7.57
N PHE A 6 5.77 13.25 -6.98
CA PHE A 6 5.55 13.22 -5.54
C PHE A 6 5.26 11.78 -5.13
N ARG A 7 5.45 11.44 -3.85
CA ARG A 7 5.24 10.08 -3.34
C ARG A 7 3.83 9.57 -3.69
N GLY A 8 3.76 8.54 -4.52
CA GLY A 8 2.52 7.97 -5.08
C GLY A 8 2.42 8.07 -6.61
N PHE A 9 3.11 9.03 -7.23
CA PHE A 9 3.31 9.14 -8.68
C PHE A 9 2.02 8.99 -9.52
N GLY A 10 0.97 9.73 -9.17
CA GLY A 10 -0.32 9.69 -9.87
C GLY A 10 -1.30 8.65 -9.32
N GLY A 11 -0.80 7.58 -8.67
CA GLY A 11 -1.63 6.51 -8.14
C GLY A 11 -2.57 6.96 -7.02
N VAL A 12 -2.14 7.92 -6.18
CA VAL A 12 -2.97 8.47 -5.09
C VAL A 12 -4.17 9.23 -5.65
N GLN A 13 -3.96 10.04 -6.70
CA GLN A 13 -5.03 10.79 -7.37
C GLN A 13 -6.04 9.85 -8.02
N GLY A 14 -5.57 8.80 -8.71
CA GLY A 14 -6.44 7.78 -9.29
C GLY A 14 -7.24 7.02 -8.22
N THR A 15 -6.60 6.64 -7.12
CA THR A 15 -7.27 5.95 -6.00
C THR A 15 -8.32 6.85 -5.35
N PHE A 16 -8.02 8.13 -5.14
CA PHE A 16 -8.99 9.09 -4.58
C PHE A 16 -10.26 9.17 -5.43
N ILE A 17 -10.11 9.26 -6.76
CA ILE A 17 -11.26 9.31 -7.68
C ILE A 17 -12.06 7.99 -7.63
N ALA A 18 -11.38 6.84 -7.65
CA ALA A 18 -12.04 5.54 -7.58
C ALA A 18 -12.83 5.38 -6.27
N GLU A 19 -12.25 5.78 -5.14
CA GLU A 19 -12.91 5.73 -3.84
C GLU A 19 -14.10 6.71 -3.75
N ALA A 20 -13.98 7.91 -4.32
CA ALA A 20 -15.11 8.84 -4.41
C ALA A 20 -16.27 8.27 -5.25
N ILE A 21 -15.97 7.53 -6.32
CA ILE A 21 -16.99 6.82 -7.10
C ILE A 21 -17.68 5.75 -6.23
N LEU A 22 -16.91 4.94 -5.50
CA LEU A 22 -17.48 3.90 -4.63
C LEU A 22 -18.35 4.47 -3.50
N GLU A 23 -17.98 5.61 -2.93
CA GLU A 23 -18.82 6.34 -1.95
C GLU A 23 -20.14 6.80 -2.58
N ASN A 24 -20.10 7.44 -3.76
CA ASN A 24 -21.33 7.87 -4.45
C ASN A 24 -22.24 6.68 -4.83
N VAL A 25 -21.66 5.53 -5.18
CA VAL A 25 -22.42 4.30 -5.44
C VAL A 25 -23.10 3.82 -4.15
N ALA A 26 -22.41 3.86 -3.02
CA ALA A 26 -22.98 3.48 -1.72
C ALA A 26 -24.15 4.39 -1.33
N ASP A 27 -23.99 5.70 -1.49
CA ASP A 27 -25.04 6.70 -1.25
C ASP A 27 -26.26 6.47 -2.15
N PHE A 28 -26.03 6.26 -3.45
CA PHE A 28 -27.11 5.99 -4.42
C PHE A 28 -27.88 4.71 -4.07
N LEU A 29 -27.19 3.66 -3.62
CA LEU A 29 -27.80 2.40 -3.21
C LEU A 29 -28.35 2.42 -1.77
N ASN A 30 -28.20 3.52 -1.04
CA ASN A 30 -28.53 3.65 0.38
C ASN A 30 -27.95 2.49 1.22
N THR A 31 -26.68 2.18 0.98
CA THR A 31 -25.95 1.11 1.67
C THR A 31 -24.63 1.62 2.21
N GLU A 32 -23.97 0.78 2.98
CA GLU A 32 -22.75 1.16 3.64
C GLU A 32 -21.52 1.10 2.71
N PRO A 33 -20.68 2.14 2.67
CA PRO A 33 -19.54 2.19 1.76
C PRO A 33 -18.55 1.02 1.91
N TYR A 34 -18.41 0.47 3.12
CA TYR A 34 -17.53 -0.68 3.35
C TYR A 34 -18.06 -1.95 2.66
N LYS A 35 -19.39 -2.13 2.58
CA LYS A 35 -20.02 -3.29 1.91
C LYS A 35 -19.80 -3.21 0.41
N VAL A 36 -19.96 -2.02 -0.17
CA VAL A 36 -19.71 -1.79 -1.60
C VAL A 36 -18.27 -2.17 -1.94
N ARG A 37 -17.29 -1.77 -1.11
CA ARG A 37 -15.89 -2.15 -1.29
C ARG A 37 -15.68 -3.66 -1.23
N GLU A 38 -16.19 -4.33 -0.18
CA GLU A 38 -16.04 -5.79 -0.01
C GLU A 38 -16.61 -6.59 -1.18
N LEU A 39 -17.76 -6.17 -1.71
CA LEU A 39 -18.40 -6.79 -2.87
C LEU A 39 -17.62 -6.61 -4.18
N ASN A 40 -16.82 -5.54 -4.28
CA ASN A 40 -16.06 -5.19 -5.49
C ASN A 40 -14.57 -5.55 -5.40
N PHE A 41 -14.13 -6.28 -4.37
CA PHE A 41 -12.75 -6.76 -4.30
C PHE A 41 -12.47 -7.82 -5.36
N PHE A 42 -11.28 -7.72 -5.97
CA PHE A 42 -10.75 -8.76 -6.84
C PHE A 42 -10.76 -10.13 -6.16
N HIS A 43 -11.08 -11.16 -6.93
CA HIS A 43 -10.99 -12.58 -6.60
C HIS A 43 -9.70 -13.19 -7.16
N LYS A 44 -9.40 -14.43 -6.77
CA LYS A 44 -8.11 -15.10 -6.99
C LYS A 44 -7.61 -15.08 -8.44
N ASP A 45 -8.51 -15.17 -9.41
CA ASP A 45 -8.17 -15.30 -10.83
C ASP A 45 -8.56 -14.06 -11.64
N ASP A 46 -8.95 -12.97 -10.97
CA ASP A 46 -9.35 -11.76 -11.66
C ASP A 46 -8.15 -11.02 -12.25
N LEU A 47 -8.39 -10.42 -13.42
CA LEU A 47 -7.43 -9.54 -14.07
C LEU A 47 -7.75 -8.08 -13.76
N ALA A 48 -6.71 -7.28 -13.60
CA ALA A 48 -6.83 -5.83 -13.65
C ALA A 48 -7.32 -5.39 -15.03
N HIS A 49 -7.81 -4.16 -15.14
CA HIS A 49 -8.24 -3.55 -16.40
C HIS A 49 -7.14 -3.50 -17.49
N PHE A 50 -5.86 -3.68 -17.12
CA PHE A 50 -4.71 -3.77 -18.02
C PHE A 50 -4.17 -5.21 -18.19
N GLY A 51 -4.96 -6.23 -17.87
CA GLY A 51 -4.67 -7.63 -18.18
C GLY A 51 -3.66 -8.34 -17.26
N MET A 52 -3.13 -7.66 -16.23
CA MET A 52 -2.30 -8.32 -15.23
C MET A 52 -3.15 -9.03 -14.18
N ASN A 53 -2.67 -10.16 -13.66
CA ASN A 53 -3.33 -10.84 -12.53
C ASN A 53 -3.42 -9.87 -11.34
N ALA A 54 -4.65 -9.59 -10.93
CA ALA A 54 -5.00 -8.72 -9.80
C ALA A 54 -5.54 -9.51 -8.61
N GLY A 55 -5.53 -10.84 -8.70
CA GLY A 55 -5.97 -11.72 -7.65
C GLY A 55 -5.00 -11.80 -6.48
N GLY A 56 -5.43 -12.55 -5.48
CA GLY A 56 -4.69 -12.77 -4.23
C GLY A 56 -5.44 -12.26 -2.99
N ASP A 57 -5.16 -12.90 -1.87
CA ASP A 57 -5.95 -12.72 -0.64
C ASP A 57 -5.39 -11.65 0.31
N SER A 58 -4.25 -11.04 -0.02
CA SER A 58 -3.54 -10.13 0.88
C SER A 58 -4.38 -8.90 1.25
N VAL A 59 -5.09 -8.30 0.30
CA VAL A 59 -5.99 -7.16 0.55
C VAL A 59 -7.14 -7.58 1.46
N ARG A 60 -7.78 -8.74 1.21
CA ARG A 60 -8.85 -9.26 2.06
C ARG A 60 -8.36 -9.56 3.48
N ARG A 61 -7.16 -10.13 3.62
CA ARG A 61 -6.54 -10.38 4.93
C ARG A 61 -6.23 -9.08 5.68
N CYS A 62 -5.61 -8.10 5.01
CA CYS A 62 -5.32 -6.79 5.60
C CYS A 62 -6.62 -6.07 5.99
N TRP A 63 -7.66 -6.17 5.16
CA TRP A 63 -8.98 -5.62 5.41
C TRP A 63 -9.59 -6.21 6.68
N GLN A 64 -9.65 -7.54 6.78
CA GLN A 64 -10.18 -8.22 7.97
C GLN A 64 -9.37 -7.86 9.23
N MET A 65 -8.04 -7.90 9.15
CA MET A 65 -7.18 -7.50 10.25
C MET A 65 -7.41 -6.03 10.68
N CYS A 66 -7.69 -5.14 9.73
CA CYS A 66 -7.99 -3.74 10.01
C CYS A 66 -9.35 -3.59 10.67
N LEU A 67 -10.40 -4.27 10.17
CA LEU A 67 -11.73 -4.29 10.77
C LEU A 67 -11.66 -4.76 12.23
N ASP A 68 -10.98 -5.88 12.48
CA ASP A 68 -10.88 -6.51 13.79
C ASP A 68 -10.06 -5.64 14.76
N ARG A 69 -8.83 -5.25 14.37
CA ARG A 69 -7.93 -4.50 15.26
C ARG A 69 -8.39 -3.08 15.54
N SER A 70 -9.15 -2.50 14.62
CA SER A 70 -9.67 -1.15 14.80
C SER A 70 -11.01 -1.11 15.52
N ASP A 71 -11.60 -2.28 15.82
CA ASP A 71 -12.96 -2.42 16.38
C ASP A 71 -13.99 -1.61 15.58
N TYR A 72 -13.93 -1.77 14.25
CA TYR A 72 -14.60 -0.88 13.31
C TYR A 72 -16.11 -0.83 13.54
N PHE A 73 -16.76 -1.98 13.67
CA PHE A 73 -18.22 -2.06 13.78
C PHE A 73 -18.75 -1.52 15.10
N HIS A 74 -18.07 -1.75 16.22
CA HIS A 74 -18.46 -1.16 17.50
C HIS A 74 -18.28 0.37 17.48
N ARG A 75 -17.12 0.86 17.02
CA ARG A 75 -16.87 2.31 16.90
C ARG A 75 -17.85 3.00 15.96
N ARG A 76 -18.32 2.29 14.95
CA ARG A 76 -19.35 2.79 14.04
C ARG A 76 -20.66 3.04 14.78
N THR A 77 -21.13 2.10 15.60
CA THR A 77 -22.31 2.31 16.47
C THR A 77 -22.12 3.51 17.38
N LEU A 78 -20.94 3.66 18.01
CA LEU A 78 -20.62 4.81 18.86
C LEU A 78 -20.63 6.15 18.10
N VAL A 79 -20.17 6.16 16.85
CA VAL A 79 -20.21 7.35 15.99
C VAL A 79 -21.66 7.74 15.67
N GLU A 80 -22.51 6.77 15.35
CA GLU A 80 -23.94 7.03 15.09
C GLU A 80 -24.66 7.55 16.33
N GLU A 81 -24.42 6.95 17.51
CA GLU A 81 -24.94 7.43 18.80
C GLU A 81 -24.49 8.86 19.11
N TYR A 82 -23.19 9.14 18.95
CA TYR A 82 -22.65 10.47 19.14
C TYR A 82 -23.31 11.47 18.20
N ASN A 83 -23.49 11.10 16.93
CA ASN A 83 -24.10 11.96 15.92
C ASN A 83 -25.59 12.21 16.18
N ARG A 84 -26.32 11.27 16.79
CA ARG A 84 -27.71 11.49 17.23
C ARG A 84 -27.78 12.48 18.40
N ALA A 85 -26.85 12.38 19.35
CA ALA A 85 -26.84 13.23 20.55
C ALA A 85 -26.28 14.64 20.31
N ASN A 86 -25.52 14.87 19.22
CA ASN A 86 -24.83 16.13 18.99
C ASN A 86 -25.30 16.82 17.70
N ARG A 87 -25.95 17.99 17.82
CA ARG A 87 -26.43 18.77 16.68
C ARG A 87 -25.30 19.42 15.87
N TRP A 88 -24.33 20.04 16.56
CA TRP A 88 -23.33 20.93 15.95
C TRP A 88 -21.93 20.32 15.79
N LYS A 89 -21.73 19.09 16.27
CA LYS A 89 -20.48 18.35 16.13
C LYS A 89 -20.81 16.94 15.69
N LYS A 90 -20.19 16.50 14.60
CA LYS A 90 -20.35 15.14 14.07
C LYS A 90 -19.00 14.43 14.04
N LYS A 91 -19.04 13.11 14.09
CA LYS A 91 -17.90 12.22 13.85
C LYS A 91 -18.14 11.45 12.56
N GLY A 92 -17.05 11.14 11.86
CA GLY A 92 -17.03 10.24 10.72
C GLY A 92 -16.11 9.06 11.00
N LEU A 93 -16.37 7.93 10.35
CA LEU A 93 -15.53 6.75 10.39
C LEU A 93 -15.48 6.15 8.97
N ALA A 94 -14.29 5.95 8.44
CA ALA A 94 -14.06 5.39 7.12
C ALA A 94 -13.00 4.29 7.19
N ILE A 95 -13.10 3.33 6.27
CA ILE A 95 -12.11 2.30 6.04
C ILE A 95 -11.92 2.15 4.53
N THR A 96 -10.67 2.15 4.08
CA THR A 96 -10.31 2.23 2.66
C THR A 96 -9.21 1.21 2.36
N PRO A 97 -9.37 0.32 1.37
CA PRO A 97 -8.32 -0.61 0.99
C PRO A 97 -7.20 0.13 0.23
N ALA A 98 -6.02 -0.47 0.16
CA ALA A 98 -4.96 0.03 -0.70
C ALA A 98 -4.28 -1.12 -1.43
N ARG A 99 -4.09 -0.94 -2.74
CA ARG A 99 -3.23 -1.77 -3.58
C ARG A 99 -2.40 -0.84 -4.45
N PHE A 100 -1.10 -1.10 -4.50
CA PHE A 100 -0.16 -0.26 -5.22
C PHE A 100 0.79 -1.15 -6.04
N GLY A 101 0.82 -0.94 -7.36
CA GLY A 101 1.72 -1.67 -8.26
C GLY A 101 3.17 -1.25 -8.02
N ILE A 102 4.08 -2.22 -7.92
CA ILE A 102 5.50 -2.00 -7.65
C ILE A 102 6.30 -2.38 -8.87
N SER A 103 6.70 -1.37 -9.64
CA SER A 103 7.71 -1.42 -10.70
C SER A 103 7.83 -0.02 -11.30
N PHE A 104 8.92 0.27 -12.00
CA PHE A 104 8.90 1.34 -12.97
C PHE A 104 8.08 0.93 -14.19
N LEU A 105 7.24 1.84 -14.70
CA LEU A 105 6.47 1.62 -15.93
C LEU A 105 7.38 1.34 -17.13
N GLN A 106 8.54 1.99 -17.17
CA GLN A 106 9.55 1.75 -18.18
C GLN A 106 10.45 0.58 -17.74
N SER A 107 10.33 -0.55 -18.43
CA SER A 107 10.93 -1.83 -18.02
C SER A 107 12.44 -1.75 -17.75
N TYR A 108 13.19 -1.02 -18.59
CA TYR A 108 14.64 -0.90 -18.44
C TYR A 108 15.08 -0.16 -17.16
N MET A 109 14.21 0.61 -16.49
CA MET A 109 14.56 1.26 -15.22
C MET A 109 14.54 0.29 -14.04
N ASN A 110 13.99 -0.91 -14.21
CA ASN A 110 13.94 -1.95 -13.18
C ASN A 110 15.26 -2.75 -13.12
N GLN A 111 16.37 -2.04 -12.98
CA GLN A 111 17.71 -2.62 -12.81
C GLN A 111 18.47 -1.91 -11.70
N GLY A 112 19.40 -2.61 -11.06
CA GLY A 112 20.24 -2.08 -10.00
C GLY A 112 21.62 -2.72 -10.04
N GLY A 113 22.62 -1.97 -9.60
CA GLY A 113 24.00 -2.43 -9.51
C GLY A 113 24.60 -2.13 -8.14
N ALA A 114 25.56 -2.95 -7.73
CA ALA A 114 26.34 -2.78 -6.51
C ALA A 114 27.81 -3.17 -6.75
N LEU A 115 28.71 -2.58 -5.97
CA LEU A 115 30.14 -2.84 -5.94
C LEU A 115 30.55 -3.14 -4.48
N VAL A 116 31.26 -4.25 -4.29
CA VAL A 116 31.72 -4.70 -2.97
C VAL A 116 33.24 -4.82 -2.98
N HIS A 117 33.87 -4.26 -1.96
CA HIS A 117 35.30 -4.41 -1.70
C HIS A 117 35.51 -5.07 -0.34
N ILE A 118 36.36 -6.09 -0.31
CA ILE A 118 36.81 -6.75 0.91
C ILE A 118 38.28 -6.41 1.08
N TYR A 119 38.61 -5.70 2.16
CA TYR A 119 39.96 -5.31 2.46
C TYR A 119 40.70 -6.43 3.21
N ARG A 120 42.03 -6.31 3.28
CA ARG A 120 42.89 -7.34 3.92
C ARG A 120 42.66 -7.48 5.42
N ASP A 121 42.12 -6.45 6.07
CA ASP A 121 41.72 -6.48 7.48
C ASP A 121 40.34 -7.14 7.70
N GLY A 122 39.70 -7.59 6.62
CA GLY A 122 38.36 -8.19 6.63
C GLY A 122 37.22 -7.18 6.62
N SER A 123 37.51 -5.87 6.64
CA SER A 123 36.48 -4.84 6.51
C SER A 123 35.86 -4.86 5.11
N VAL A 124 34.57 -4.51 5.02
CA VAL A 124 33.80 -4.56 3.76
C VAL A 124 33.25 -3.17 3.46
N LEU A 125 33.54 -2.67 2.27
CA LEU A 125 32.92 -1.46 1.72
C LEU A 125 31.92 -1.86 0.62
N ILE A 126 30.74 -1.24 0.65
CA ILE A 126 29.67 -1.49 -0.30
C ILE A 126 29.23 -0.16 -0.90
N SER A 127 29.09 -0.13 -2.23
CA SER A 127 28.47 0.97 -2.97
C SER A 127 27.35 0.42 -3.84
N HIS A 128 26.26 1.15 -4.02
CA HIS A 128 25.15 0.76 -4.89
C HIS A 128 24.48 1.99 -5.52
N GLY A 129 23.76 1.79 -6.63
CA GLY A 129 23.14 2.89 -7.39
C GLY A 129 21.94 3.59 -6.73
N GLY A 130 21.64 3.28 -5.46
CA GLY A 130 20.47 3.80 -4.76
C GLY A 130 20.88 4.86 -3.74
N SER A 131 20.08 5.92 -3.58
CA SER A 131 20.37 7.02 -2.66
C SER A 131 19.58 6.90 -1.36
N GLU A 132 20.24 7.13 -0.23
CA GLU A 132 19.57 7.31 1.06
C GLU A 132 18.93 8.70 1.16
N MET A 133 17.64 8.72 1.50
CA MET A 133 16.84 9.92 1.68
C MET A 133 15.86 9.80 2.86
N GLY A 134 16.18 8.94 3.83
CA GLY A 134 15.42 8.70 5.07
C GLY A 134 14.61 7.41 5.08
N GLN A 135 14.62 6.64 3.98
CA GLN A 135 13.91 5.35 3.87
C GLN A 135 14.70 4.17 4.46
N GLY A 136 15.94 4.39 4.91
CA GLY A 136 16.81 3.39 5.51
C GLY A 136 17.31 2.37 4.49
N LEU A 137 17.58 2.82 3.26
CA LEU A 137 18.10 1.98 2.19
C LEU A 137 19.49 1.44 2.52
N HIS A 138 20.43 2.28 2.98
CA HIS A 138 21.79 1.82 3.29
C HIS A 138 21.79 0.82 4.46
N THR A 139 20.96 1.07 5.48
CA THR A 139 20.75 0.12 6.58
C THR A 139 20.28 -1.24 6.07
N LYS A 140 19.28 -1.26 5.18
CA LYS A 140 18.76 -2.51 4.60
C LYS A 140 19.79 -3.23 3.74
N VAL A 141 20.60 -2.51 2.97
CA VAL A 141 21.68 -3.11 2.17
C VAL A 141 22.73 -3.77 3.06
N ILE A 142 23.13 -3.11 4.15
CA ILE A 142 24.06 -3.69 5.13
C ILE A 142 23.45 -4.95 5.77
N GLN A 143 22.17 -4.91 6.14
CA GLN A 143 21.46 -6.08 6.67
C GLN A 143 21.51 -7.26 5.70
N VAL A 144 21.19 -7.03 4.42
CA VAL A 144 21.26 -8.05 3.36
C VAL A 144 22.66 -8.66 3.27
N MET A 145 23.71 -7.83 3.23
CA MET A 145 25.09 -8.33 3.13
C MET A 145 25.52 -9.15 4.36
N SER A 146 24.96 -8.85 5.55
CA SER A 146 25.27 -9.56 6.78
C SER A 146 24.52 -10.89 6.97
N MET A 147 23.52 -11.18 6.13
CA MET A 147 22.70 -12.40 6.27
C MET A 147 23.55 -13.64 5.97
N LYS A 148 23.58 -14.58 6.92
CA LYS A 148 24.28 -15.87 6.78
C LYS A 148 23.71 -16.76 5.68
N ASP A 149 22.40 -16.63 5.40
CA ASP A 149 21.67 -17.54 4.51
C ASP A 149 21.71 -17.13 3.02
N PHE A 150 22.57 -16.17 2.64
CA PHE A 150 22.69 -15.77 1.24
C PHE A 150 23.39 -16.83 0.35
N TYR A 151 24.00 -17.85 0.95
CA TYR A 151 24.52 -19.02 0.25
C TYR A 151 23.44 -20.10 0.14
N GLN A 152 22.51 -19.96 -0.81
CA GLN A 152 21.99 -21.14 -1.49
C GLN A 152 22.84 -21.36 -2.75
N PRO A 153 23.65 -22.44 -2.82
CA PRO A 153 24.22 -22.82 -4.09
C PRO A 153 23.06 -23.11 -5.05
N TYR A 154 23.09 -22.46 -6.21
CA TYR A 154 22.25 -22.82 -7.36
C TYR A 154 22.45 -24.30 -7.71
#